data_AF-A0AA36IXR5-F1
#
_entry.id   AF-A0AA36IXR5-F1
#
_cell.length_a   1.000
_cell.length_b   1.000
_cell.length_c   1.000
_cell.angle_alpha   90.00
_cell.angle_beta   90.00
_cell.angle_gamma   90.00
#
_symmetry.space_group_name_H-M   'P 1'
#
loop_
_entity.id
_entity.type
_entity.pdbx_description
1 polymer ?
#
loop_
_entity_poly.entity_id
_entity_poly.type
_entity_poly.pdbx_seq_one_letter_code
_entity_poly.pdbx_strand_id
1 'polypeptide(L)'
;MSCINSEYSSADNDLDGCDAEGLKEAIKKGNSELVGKLLDNKADLQHRYVNGLTPLHLAVVHEKLDVVRLLLRRKADPLAETQDECHLSPMQLAEVQGQQAILDVLSKEDAVDPCHRRLFGPFCLVLLIAVNASVFSYLNLDPAFRSSDACCGVIATLAGLCLAGLALANSLDPGTVHAADVSHLEDLRHQPGAEMRPSRDPTEEDMFYLLPEKGGSAEQVLEESTYRWCRSCKFWRPPGVSHCSDCRRCFWRMDHHCWAIGNCVARRNHRFFTLMVVCGATAWSISLISTIMGVIEETPGRLDALGWNTVIAVVYFVWSLLGLSFLVPFSLFHLSALIFNVTSKNTCGHRAQSLFQRRLQRAREYEELCCGPLEFRQCDAEMREVQLEVAWAA
;
A
#
# COMPACT_ATOMS: atom_id res chain seq x y z
N MET A 1 16.93 11.51 -30.16
CA MET A 1 17.87 10.57 -30.81
C MET A 1 19.31 10.67 -30.28
N SER A 2 19.63 11.38 -29.20
CA SER A 2 21.02 11.57 -28.75
C SER A 2 21.44 10.83 -27.46
N CYS A 3 20.59 9.99 -26.84
CA CYS A 3 20.96 9.34 -25.56
C CYS A 3 21.58 7.93 -25.73
N ILE A 4 21.61 7.36 -26.94
CA ILE A 4 21.95 5.93 -27.16
C ILE A 4 23.28 5.75 -27.93
N ASN A 5 23.92 6.84 -28.38
CA ASN A 5 25.13 6.77 -29.20
C ASN A 5 26.40 7.21 -28.45
N SER A 6 26.64 6.68 -27.25
CA SER A 6 28.01 6.65 -26.70
C SER A 6 28.51 5.21 -26.72
N GLU A 7 29.60 5.00 -27.44
CA GLU A 7 30.26 3.71 -27.60
C GLU A 7 30.62 3.13 -26.23
N TYR A 8 30.31 1.85 -26.05
CA TYR A 8 30.68 1.01 -24.91
C TYR A 8 32.22 0.93 -24.81
N SER A 9 32.83 1.90 -24.15
CA SER A 9 34.24 1.87 -23.78
C SER A 9 34.41 1.01 -22.53
N SER A 10 35.13 -0.10 -22.67
CA SER A 10 35.59 -0.96 -21.58
C SER A 10 36.60 -0.22 -20.71
N ALA A 11 36.26 0.03 -19.46
CA ALA A 11 37.22 0.31 -18.41
C ALA A 11 36.85 -0.50 -17.18
N ASP A 12 37.68 -1.51 -16.92
CA ASP A 12 37.64 -2.37 -15.75
C ASP A 12 37.92 -1.56 -14.47
N ASN A 13 37.23 -1.91 -13.39
CA ASN A 13 37.76 -1.75 -12.04
C ASN A 13 37.22 -2.87 -11.16
N ASP A 14 38.17 -3.61 -10.60
CA ASP A 14 38.02 -4.80 -9.77
C ASP A 14 37.14 -4.57 -8.54
N LEU A 15 36.36 -5.61 -8.16
CA LEU A 15 36.35 -6.31 -6.87
C LEU A 15 35.18 -7.35 -6.86
N ASP A 16 35.50 -8.61 -6.53
CA ASP A 16 34.64 -9.83 -6.44
C ASP A 16 34.07 -10.46 -7.75
N GLY A 17 34.58 -10.07 -8.92
CA GLY A 17 34.00 -10.29 -10.26
C GLY A 17 33.97 -11.69 -10.90
N CYS A 18 33.90 -12.80 -10.17
CA CYS A 18 33.77 -14.14 -10.78
C CYS A 18 32.32 -14.45 -11.24
N ASP A 19 31.33 -14.08 -10.43
CA ASP A 19 29.92 -14.42 -10.66
C ASP A 19 29.16 -13.32 -11.43
N ALA A 20 29.41 -12.05 -11.15
CA ALA A 20 28.78 -10.91 -11.80
C ALA A 20 29.19 -10.76 -13.27
N GLU A 21 30.49 -10.87 -13.58
CA GLU A 21 30.95 -10.80 -14.97
C GLU A 21 30.53 -12.04 -15.77
N GLY A 22 30.51 -13.22 -15.12
CA GLY A 22 29.95 -14.44 -15.69
C GLY A 22 28.45 -14.33 -15.99
N LEU A 23 27.68 -13.70 -15.10
CA LEU A 23 26.25 -13.45 -15.28
C LEU A 23 26.00 -12.44 -16.41
N LYS A 24 26.76 -11.35 -16.47
CA LYS A 24 26.71 -10.36 -17.56
C LYS A 24 26.98 -10.99 -18.92
N GLU A 25 28.01 -11.82 -19.03
CA GLU A 25 28.36 -12.50 -20.28
C GLU A 25 27.30 -13.54 -20.69
N ALA A 26 26.72 -14.27 -19.73
CA ALA A 26 25.62 -15.19 -19.99
C ALA A 26 24.35 -14.48 -20.48
N ILE A 27 24.02 -13.31 -19.90
CA ILE A 27 22.91 -12.45 -20.33
C ILE A 27 23.17 -11.92 -21.75
N LYS A 28 24.36 -11.38 -22.03
CA LYS A 28 24.74 -10.89 -23.37
C LYS A 28 24.55 -11.96 -24.46
N LYS A 29 24.95 -13.19 -24.16
CA LYS A 29 24.80 -14.34 -25.05
C LYS A 29 23.36 -14.85 -25.18
N GLY A 30 22.46 -14.44 -24.29
CA GLY A 30 21.08 -14.94 -24.23
C GLY A 30 20.97 -16.38 -23.71
N ASN A 31 21.99 -16.89 -23.01
CA ASN A 31 22.00 -18.26 -22.51
C ASN A 31 21.18 -18.35 -21.21
N SER A 32 19.86 -18.46 -21.34
CA SER A 32 18.93 -18.53 -20.21
C SER A 32 19.21 -19.69 -19.25
N GLU A 33 19.69 -20.83 -19.73
CA GLU A 33 20.05 -21.97 -18.88
C GLU A 33 21.25 -21.65 -17.98
N LEU A 34 22.29 -21.02 -18.54
CA LEU A 34 23.46 -20.60 -17.78
C LEU A 34 23.12 -19.47 -16.80
N VAL A 35 22.30 -18.50 -17.21
CA VAL A 35 21.78 -17.45 -16.32
C VAL A 35 21.03 -18.09 -15.14
N GLY A 36 20.18 -19.08 -15.39
CA GLY A 36 19.47 -19.82 -14.35
C GLY A 36 20.43 -20.48 -13.35
N LYS A 37 21.44 -21.21 -13.85
CA LYS A 37 22.45 -21.86 -13.00
C LYS A 37 23.27 -20.86 -12.16
N LEU A 38 23.63 -19.72 -12.73
CA LEU A 38 24.37 -18.67 -12.01
C LEU A 38 23.52 -18.06 -10.89
N LEU A 39 22.23 -17.80 -11.16
CA LEU A 39 21.30 -17.32 -10.13
C LEU A 39 21.04 -18.38 -9.05
N ASP A 40 20.98 -19.66 -9.40
CA ASP A 40 20.88 -20.77 -8.44
C ASP A 40 22.12 -20.85 -7.53
N ASN A 41 23.29 -20.47 -8.06
CA ASN A 41 24.54 -20.33 -7.34
C ASN A 41 24.68 -19.00 -6.58
N LYS A 42 23.56 -18.32 -6.31
CA LYS A 42 23.46 -17.05 -5.56
C LYS A 42 24.12 -15.84 -6.23
N ALA A 43 24.28 -15.84 -7.55
CA ALA A 43 24.63 -14.60 -8.25
C ALA A 43 23.58 -13.52 -7.96
N ASP A 44 24.03 -12.29 -7.73
CA ASP A 44 23.15 -11.19 -7.36
C ASP A 44 22.25 -10.77 -8.54
N LEU A 45 20.95 -11.03 -8.40
CA LEU A 45 19.91 -10.69 -9.37
C LEU A 45 19.74 -9.17 -9.55
N GLN A 46 20.18 -8.38 -8.56
CA GLN A 46 20.02 -6.94 -8.47
C GLN A 46 21.34 -6.19 -8.58
N HIS A 47 22.40 -6.89 -9.01
CA HIS A 47 23.72 -6.31 -9.20
C HIS A 47 23.66 -5.08 -10.11
N ARG A 48 24.42 -4.04 -9.78
CA ARG A 48 24.47 -2.81 -10.58
C ARG A 48 25.79 -2.73 -11.33
N TYR A 49 25.71 -2.87 -12.65
CA TYR A 49 26.83 -2.70 -13.56
C TYR A 49 27.11 -1.21 -13.82
N VAL A 50 27.99 -0.93 -14.79
CA VAL A 50 28.29 0.43 -15.26
C VAL A 50 26.98 1.18 -15.58
N ASN A 51 26.91 2.45 -15.19
CA ASN A 51 25.71 3.30 -15.30
C ASN A 51 24.50 2.79 -14.49
N GLY A 52 24.71 1.92 -13.50
CA GLY A 52 23.66 1.41 -12.62
C GLY A 52 22.72 0.41 -13.29
N LEU A 53 23.06 -0.11 -14.47
CA LEU A 53 22.28 -1.12 -15.19
C LEU A 53 22.16 -2.38 -14.34
N THR A 54 20.95 -2.92 -14.22
CA THR A 54 20.69 -4.22 -13.57
C THR A 54 20.76 -5.37 -14.58
N PRO A 55 20.85 -6.65 -14.14
CA PRO A 55 20.71 -7.80 -15.04
C PRO A 55 19.49 -7.72 -15.96
N LEU A 56 18.37 -7.19 -15.46
CA LEU A 56 17.15 -7.01 -16.25
C LEU A 56 17.32 -5.93 -17.33
N HIS A 57 17.98 -4.81 -17.04
CA HIS A 57 18.33 -3.83 -18.08
C HIS A 57 19.24 -4.42 -19.14
N LEU A 58 20.28 -5.18 -18.76
CA LEU A 58 21.17 -5.82 -19.73
C LEU A 58 20.41 -6.79 -20.64
N ALA A 59 19.45 -7.53 -20.10
CA ALA A 59 18.62 -8.42 -20.89
C ALA A 59 17.74 -7.66 -21.90
N VAL A 60 17.24 -6.47 -21.53
CA VAL A 60 16.52 -5.56 -22.43
C VAL A 60 17.44 -4.96 -23.50
N VAL A 61 18.58 -4.39 -23.10
CA VAL A 61 19.60 -3.81 -24.01
C VAL A 61 20.01 -4.80 -25.11
N HIS A 62 20.12 -6.09 -24.76
CA HIS A 62 20.54 -7.15 -25.67
C HIS A 62 19.40 -7.95 -26.30
N GLU A 63 18.14 -7.50 -26.13
CA GLU A 63 16.94 -8.10 -26.73
C GLU A 63 16.72 -9.57 -26.36
N LYS A 64 17.10 -9.97 -25.15
CA LYS A 64 17.06 -11.36 -24.70
C LYS A 64 15.74 -11.70 -24.01
N LEU A 65 14.66 -11.81 -24.79
CA LEU A 65 13.31 -12.09 -24.29
C LEU A 65 13.22 -13.26 -23.29
N ASP A 66 13.89 -14.37 -23.56
CA ASP A 66 13.85 -15.55 -22.68
C ASP A 66 14.61 -15.33 -21.37
N VAL A 67 15.67 -14.52 -21.41
CA VAL A 67 16.41 -14.10 -20.20
C VAL A 67 15.57 -13.10 -19.41
N VAL A 68 14.91 -12.13 -20.08
CA VAL A 68 13.95 -11.21 -19.45
C VAL A 68 12.87 -11.99 -18.68
N ARG A 69 12.22 -12.96 -19.33
CA ARG A 69 11.23 -13.83 -18.69
C ARG A 69 11.79 -14.59 -17.49
N LEU A 70 13.00 -15.13 -17.62
CA LEU A 70 13.66 -15.87 -16.54
C LEU A 70 13.94 -14.96 -15.34
N LEU A 71 14.52 -13.78 -15.57
CA LEU A 71 14.84 -12.81 -14.53
C LEU A 71 13.58 -12.35 -13.79
N LEU A 72 12.50 -12.06 -14.52
CA LEU A 72 11.20 -11.69 -13.93
C LEU A 72 10.61 -12.82 -13.08
N ARG A 73 10.66 -14.08 -13.56
CA ARG A 73 10.26 -15.26 -12.76
C ARG A 73 11.06 -15.41 -11.47
N ARG A 74 12.32 -14.95 -11.46
CA ARG A 74 13.20 -14.93 -10.28
C ARG A 74 13.00 -13.68 -9.42
N LYS A 75 12.00 -12.85 -9.71
CA LYS A 75 11.65 -11.59 -9.03
C LYS A 75 12.72 -10.50 -9.15
N ALA A 76 13.34 -10.39 -10.32
CA ALA A 76 14.14 -9.21 -10.64
C ALA A 76 13.23 -7.98 -10.59
N ASP A 77 13.73 -6.87 -10.06
CA ASP A 77 12.93 -5.65 -9.94
C ASP A 77 12.69 -5.01 -11.32
N PRO A 78 11.43 -4.99 -11.81
CA PRO A 78 11.11 -4.40 -13.11
C PRO A 78 11.12 -2.87 -13.09
N LEU A 79 11.26 -2.25 -11.91
CA LEU A 79 11.23 -0.80 -11.71
C LEU A 79 12.59 -0.21 -11.36
N ALA A 80 13.63 -1.03 -11.28
CA ALA A 80 14.97 -0.53 -11.04
C ALA A 80 15.33 0.51 -12.11
N GLU A 81 15.89 1.66 -11.71
CA GLU A 81 16.32 2.69 -12.66
C GLU A 81 17.84 2.60 -12.91
N THR A 82 18.26 2.98 -14.11
CA THR A 82 19.66 3.31 -14.39
C THR A 82 20.12 4.50 -13.55
N GLN A 83 21.44 4.60 -13.34
CA GLN A 83 22.08 5.68 -12.59
C GLN A 83 22.81 6.67 -13.52
N ASP A 84 22.60 6.57 -14.83
CA ASP A 84 22.97 7.61 -15.78
C ASP A 84 21.97 8.76 -15.74
N GLU A 85 22.26 9.82 -16.50
CA GLU A 85 21.44 11.04 -16.59
C GLU A 85 19.99 10.76 -17.07
N CYS A 86 19.74 9.59 -17.66
CA CYS A 86 18.45 9.24 -18.24
C CYS A 86 17.49 8.56 -17.25
N HIS A 87 18.01 7.94 -16.17
CA HIS A 87 17.21 7.26 -15.13
C HIS A 87 16.06 6.39 -15.68
N LEU A 88 16.38 5.52 -16.64
CA LEU A 88 15.41 4.70 -17.35
C LEU A 88 15.14 3.41 -16.58
N SER A 89 13.87 3.00 -16.52
CA SER A 89 13.49 1.63 -16.14
C SER A 89 13.69 0.64 -17.29
N PRO A 90 13.73 -0.69 -17.04
CA PRO A 90 13.78 -1.69 -18.10
C PRO A 90 12.66 -1.54 -19.12
N MET A 91 11.46 -1.13 -18.68
CA MET A 91 10.32 -0.91 -19.57
C MET A 91 10.51 0.33 -20.44
N GLN A 92 10.93 1.47 -19.84
CA GLN A 92 11.22 2.69 -20.60
C GLN A 92 12.36 2.47 -21.59
N LEU A 93 13.34 1.65 -21.22
CA LEU A 93 14.44 1.28 -22.11
C LEU A 93 13.95 0.43 -23.29
N ALA A 94 13.07 -0.55 -23.05
CA ALA A 94 12.44 -1.34 -24.11
C ALA A 94 11.55 -0.48 -25.03
N GLU A 95 10.88 0.54 -24.48
CA GLU A 95 10.05 1.49 -25.22
C GLU A 95 10.90 2.37 -26.15
N VAL A 96 11.98 2.94 -25.63
CA VAL A 96 12.92 3.76 -26.39
C VAL A 96 13.59 2.95 -27.51
N GLN A 97 13.81 1.64 -27.30
CA GLN A 97 14.38 0.73 -28.30
C GLN A 97 13.33 0.11 -29.24
N GLY A 98 12.03 0.34 -29.00
CA GLY A 98 10.94 -0.18 -29.85
C GLY A 98 10.70 -1.70 -29.73
N GLN A 99 11.09 -2.32 -28.62
CA GLN A 99 11.05 -3.78 -28.43
C GLN A 99 9.69 -4.26 -27.94
N GLN A 100 8.71 -4.34 -28.85
CA GLN A 100 7.32 -4.70 -28.52
C GLN A 100 7.18 -6.03 -27.78
N ALA A 101 7.90 -7.08 -28.18
CA ALA A 101 7.81 -8.39 -27.51
C ALA A 101 8.30 -8.38 -26.05
N ILE A 102 9.25 -7.51 -25.72
CA ILE A 102 9.77 -7.34 -24.35
C ILE A 102 8.83 -6.45 -23.54
N LEU A 103 8.29 -5.39 -24.16
CA LEU A 103 7.25 -4.54 -23.56
C LEU A 103 6.01 -5.37 -23.16
N ASP A 104 5.56 -6.29 -24.01
CA ASP A 104 4.45 -7.18 -23.72
C ASP A 104 4.68 -8.09 -22.51
N VAL A 105 5.93 -8.42 -22.20
CA VAL A 105 6.31 -9.25 -21.05
C VAL A 105 6.47 -8.38 -19.80
N LEU A 106 7.13 -7.23 -19.92
CA LEU A 106 7.34 -6.30 -18.81
C LEU A 106 6.02 -5.68 -18.34
N SER A 107 5.10 -5.36 -19.25
CA SER A 107 3.76 -4.85 -18.94
C SER A 107 2.92 -5.86 -18.15
N LYS A 108 3.06 -7.16 -18.44
CA LYS A 108 2.35 -8.24 -17.75
C LYS A 108 2.86 -8.50 -16.33
N GLU A 109 4.17 -8.34 -16.09
CA GLU A 109 4.75 -8.53 -14.76
C GLU A 109 4.55 -7.30 -13.86
N ASP A 110 4.46 -6.10 -14.47
CA ASP A 110 3.99 -4.92 -13.76
C ASP A 110 2.49 -5.00 -13.43
N ALA A 111 1.76 -5.86 -14.15
CA ALA A 111 0.36 -6.22 -13.95
C ALA A 111 0.20 -7.51 -13.15
N VAL A 112 0.50 -7.48 -11.84
CA VAL A 112 -0.38 -8.27 -10.96
C VAL A 112 -1.77 -7.71 -11.19
N ASP A 113 -2.70 -8.55 -11.66
CA ASP A 113 -4.06 -8.12 -12.02
C ASP A 113 -4.57 -7.08 -11.01
N PRO A 114 -4.74 -5.82 -11.42
CA PRO A 114 -5.20 -4.74 -10.54
C PRO A 114 -6.48 -5.14 -9.81
N CYS A 115 -7.31 -5.98 -10.44
CA CYS A 115 -8.53 -6.54 -9.87
C CYS A 115 -8.22 -7.50 -8.71
N HIS A 116 -7.24 -8.39 -8.85
CA HIS A 116 -6.83 -9.32 -7.79
C HIS A 116 -6.29 -8.58 -6.56
N ARG A 117 -5.39 -7.60 -6.73
CA ARG A 117 -4.90 -6.78 -5.60
C ARG A 117 -6.02 -5.99 -4.92
N ARG A 118 -7.01 -5.55 -5.70
CA ARG A 118 -8.11 -4.71 -5.22
C ARG A 118 -9.21 -5.49 -4.51
N LEU A 119 -9.56 -6.66 -5.00
CA LEU A 119 -10.78 -7.36 -4.57
C LEU A 119 -10.52 -8.57 -3.68
N PHE A 120 -9.33 -9.17 -3.72
CA PHE A 120 -9.06 -10.39 -2.95
C PHE A 120 -9.21 -10.17 -1.43
N GLY A 121 -8.60 -9.11 -0.90
CA GLY A 121 -8.73 -8.74 0.51
C GLY A 121 -10.18 -8.49 0.94
N PRO A 122 -10.89 -7.55 0.28
CA PRO A 122 -12.29 -7.28 0.58
C PRO A 122 -13.19 -8.51 0.46
N PHE A 123 -12.95 -9.38 -0.53
CA PHE A 123 -13.67 -10.63 -0.69
C PHE A 123 -13.50 -11.54 0.54
N CYS A 124 -12.26 -11.72 1.03
CA CYS A 124 -11.98 -12.49 2.24
C CYS A 124 -12.67 -11.89 3.47
N LEU A 125 -12.70 -10.55 3.61
CA LEU A 125 -13.41 -9.88 4.71
C LEU A 125 -14.92 -10.08 4.63
N VAL A 126 -15.52 -9.94 3.45
CA VAL A 126 -16.96 -10.17 3.23
C VAL A 126 -17.32 -11.62 3.57
N LEU A 127 -16.50 -12.58 3.13
CA LEU A 127 -16.70 -13.99 3.46
C LEU A 127 -16.63 -14.24 4.97
N LEU A 128 -15.66 -13.65 5.66
CA LEU A 128 -15.53 -13.75 7.11
C LEU A 128 -16.76 -13.18 7.83
N ILE A 129 -17.24 -12.00 7.42
CA ILE A 129 -18.44 -11.37 7.97
C ILE A 129 -19.66 -12.27 7.74
N ALA A 130 -19.81 -12.81 6.52
CA ALA A 130 -20.92 -13.69 6.16
C ALA A 130 -20.92 -14.99 6.97
N VAL A 131 -19.76 -15.62 7.16
CA VAL A 131 -19.63 -16.84 7.98
C VAL A 131 -19.99 -16.54 9.43
N ASN A 132 -19.44 -15.48 10.03
CA ASN A 132 -19.76 -15.09 11.40
C ASN A 132 -21.27 -14.79 11.58
N ALA A 133 -21.88 -14.04 10.65
CA ALA A 133 -23.30 -13.74 10.66
C ALA A 133 -24.16 -15.01 10.52
N SER A 134 -23.73 -15.96 9.69
CA SER A 134 -24.43 -17.23 9.47
C SER A 134 -24.40 -18.12 10.71
N VAL A 135 -23.24 -18.23 11.37
CA VAL A 135 -23.11 -19.00 12.63
C VAL A 135 -23.97 -18.39 13.73
N PHE A 136 -23.93 -17.06 13.90
CA PHE A 136 -24.80 -16.39 14.88
C PHE A 136 -26.28 -16.58 14.56
N SER A 137 -26.69 -16.44 13.30
CA SER A 137 -28.08 -16.62 12.88
C SER A 137 -28.55 -18.07 13.12
N TYR A 138 -27.68 -19.05 12.84
CA TYR A 138 -27.96 -20.47 13.11
C TYR A 138 -28.22 -20.71 14.60
N LEU A 139 -27.34 -20.19 15.49
CA LEU A 139 -27.53 -20.31 16.94
C LEU A 139 -28.85 -19.67 17.38
N ASN A 140 -29.22 -18.50 16.84
CA ASN A 140 -30.48 -17.82 17.17
C ASN A 140 -31.76 -18.55 16.74
N LEU A 141 -31.68 -19.54 15.85
CA LEU A 141 -32.83 -20.38 15.51
C LEU A 141 -33.26 -21.25 16.69
N ASP A 142 -32.30 -21.64 17.53
CA ASP A 142 -32.56 -22.37 18.76
C ASP A 142 -33.17 -21.43 19.81
N PRO A 143 -34.36 -21.73 20.37
CA PRO A 143 -34.93 -20.98 21.48
C PRO A 143 -33.98 -20.79 22.67
N ALA A 144 -33.05 -21.72 22.93
CA ALA A 144 -32.09 -21.64 24.02
C ALA A 144 -31.03 -20.54 23.83
N PHE A 145 -30.72 -20.18 22.57
CA PHE A 145 -29.71 -19.18 22.23
C PHE A 145 -30.31 -17.92 21.60
N ARG A 146 -31.64 -17.81 21.58
CA ARG A 146 -32.35 -16.74 20.91
C ARG A 146 -32.10 -15.40 21.61
N SER A 147 -31.47 -14.50 20.88
CA SER A 147 -31.27 -13.11 21.28
C SER A 147 -32.55 -12.28 21.07
N SER A 148 -32.65 -11.13 21.72
CA SER A 148 -33.77 -10.21 21.49
C SER A 148 -33.76 -9.64 20.07
N ASP A 149 -34.95 -9.37 19.51
CA ASP A 149 -35.09 -8.77 18.17
C ASP A 149 -34.36 -7.42 18.06
N ALA A 150 -34.34 -6.64 19.15
CA ALA A 150 -33.58 -5.40 19.24
C ALA A 150 -32.07 -5.64 19.10
N CYS A 151 -31.52 -6.67 19.74
CA CYS A 151 -30.11 -7.03 19.63
C CYS A 151 -29.76 -7.43 18.19
N CYS A 152 -30.56 -8.30 17.58
CA CYS A 152 -30.39 -8.72 16.18
C CYS A 152 -30.44 -7.53 15.22
N GLY A 153 -31.35 -6.58 15.43
CA GLY A 153 -31.43 -5.34 14.66
C GLY A 153 -30.17 -4.47 14.77
N VAL A 154 -29.61 -4.33 15.97
CA VAL A 154 -28.35 -3.58 16.20
C VAL A 154 -27.17 -4.27 15.51
N ILE A 155 -27.03 -5.59 15.66
CA ILE A 155 -25.96 -6.36 15.02
C ILE A 155 -26.04 -6.23 13.50
N ALA A 156 -27.24 -6.38 12.91
CA ALA A 156 -27.44 -6.26 11.47
C ALA A 156 -27.10 -4.85 10.96
N THR A 157 -27.49 -3.82 11.70
CA THR A 157 -27.18 -2.42 11.36
C THR A 157 -25.67 -2.17 11.38
N LEU A 158 -24.97 -2.63 12.42
CA LEU A 158 -23.52 -2.50 12.53
C LEU A 158 -22.79 -3.30 11.45
N ALA A 159 -23.26 -4.50 11.10
CA ALA A 159 -22.71 -5.28 10.00
C ALA A 159 -22.90 -4.56 8.65
N GLY A 160 -24.06 -3.94 8.41
CA GLY A 160 -24.31 -3.11 7.24
C GLY A 160 -23.38 -1.90 7.15
N LEU A 161 -23.17 -1.19 8.26
CA LEU A 161 -22.21 -0.08 8.35
C LEU A 161 -20.77 -0.56 8.14
N CYS A 162 -20.41 -1.75 8.63
CA CYS A 162 -19.10 -2.36 8.40
C CYS A 162 -18.87 -2.60 6.89
N LEU A 163 -19.83 -3.22 6.20
CA LEU A 163 -19.74 -3.47 4.76
C LEU A 163 -19.72 -2.18 3.94
N ALA A 164 -20.53 -1.18 4.31
CA ALA A 164 -20.51 0.13 3.68
C ALA A 164 -19.16 0.84 3.88
N GLY A 165 -18.60 0.78 5.10
CA GLY A 165 -17.28 1.30 5.43
C GLY A 165 -16.17 0.62 4.61
N LEU A 166 -16.22 -0.71 4.48
CA LEU A 166 -15.31 -1.48 3.62
C LEU A 166 -15.39 -1.03 2.16
N ALA A 167 -16.60 -0.94 1.62
CA ALA A 167 -16.81 -0.54 0.23
C ALA A 167 -16.28 0.88 -0.04
N LEU A 168 -16.53 1.82 0.87
CA LEU A 168 -16.05 3.20 0.75
C LEU A 168 -14.52 3.29 0.95
N ALA A 169 -13.96 2.59 1.93
CA ALA A 169 -12.51 2.57 2.16
C ALA A 169 -11.74 1.95 0.97
N ASN A 170 -12.30 0.92 0.32
CA ASN A 170 -11.77 0.32 -0.89
C ASN A 170 -11.91 1.23 -2.12
N SER A 171 -13.04 1.91 -2.29
CA SER A 171 -13.41 2.57 -3.56
C SER A 171 -13.02 4.04 -3.65
N LEU A 172 -12.91 4.74 -2.53
CA LEU A 172 -12.54 6.15 -2.53
C LEU A 172 -11.06 6.34 -2.85
N ASP A 173 -10.75 7.46 -3.49
CA ASP A 173 -9.39 7.96 -3.52
C ASP A 173 -8.97 8.26 -2.07
N PRO A 174 -7.94 7.59 -1.54
CA PRO A 174 -7.49 7.81 -0.18
C PRO A 174 -6.86 9.20 0.04
N GLY A 175 -6.59 9.94 -1.03
CA GLY A 175 -5.94 11.25 -1.02
C GLY A 175 -4.66 11.22 -1.84
N THR A 176 -4.75 10.79 -3.09
CA THR A 176 -3.62 10.74 -4.02
C THR A 176 -3.10 12.17 -4.24
N VAL A 177 -1.77 12.32 -4.26
CA VAL A 177 -1.13 13.59 -4.61
C VAL A 177 -0.95 13.65 -6.11
N HIS A 178 -1.57 14.64 -6.76
CA HIS A 178 -1.38 14.90 -8.18
C HIS A 178 -0.29 15.94 -8.40
N ALA A 179 0.39 15.88 -9.54
CA ALA A 179 1.46 16.84 -9.88
C ALA A 179 0.97 18.30 -9.85
N ALA A 180 -0.29 18.54 -10.22
CA ALA A 180 -0.91 19.86 -10.16
C ALA A 180 -1.03 20.40 -8.72
N ASP A 181 -1.21 19.53 -7.71
CA ASP A 181 -1.34 19.93 -6.31
C ASP A 181 -0.02 20.48 -5.75
N VAL A 182 1.10 20.05 -6.34
CA VAL A 182 2.47 20.29 -5.83
C VAL A 182 3.35 21.04 -6.82
N SER A 183 2.82 21.50 -7.95
CA SER A 183 3.59 22.22 -8.98
C SER A 183 4.24 23.49 -8.43
N HIS A 184 3.54 24.21 -7.55
CA HIS A 184 4.00 25.42 -6.87
C HIS A 184 5.20 25.20 -5.93
N LEU A 185 5.49 23.94 -5.53
CA LEU A 185 6.60 23.66 -4.64
C LEU A 185 7.96 23.88 -5.31
N GLU A 186 8.00 23.73 -6.63
CA GLU A 186 9.20 24.03 -7.39
C GLU A 186 9.53 25.52 -7.30
N ASP A 187 8.53 26.40 -7.40
CA ASP A 187 8.71 27.83 -7.21
C ASP A 187 9.14 28.16 -5.76
N LEU A 188 8.49 27.53 -4.76
CA LEU A 188 8.82 27.71 -3.34
C LEU A 188 10.28 27.37 -3.03
N ARG A 189 10.82 26.31 -3.64
CA ARG A 189 12.22 25.89 -3.44
C ARG A 189 13.22 26.98 -3.84
N HIS A 190 12.86 27.84 -4.79
CA HIS A 190 13.74 28.90 -5.28
C HIS A 190 13.60 30.21 -4.49
N GLN A 191 12.61 30.35 -3.61
CA GLN A 191 12.36 31.59 -2.87
C GLN A 191 13.48 31.92 -1.85
N PRO A 192 13.66 33.22 -1.51
CA PRO A 192 14.54 33.63 -0.41
C PRO A 192 14.04 33.03 0.91
N GLY A 193 14.93 32.39 1.68
CA GLY A 193 14.57 31.71 2.94
C GLY A 193 14.37 30.19 2.84
N ALA A 194 14.45 29.60 1.64
CA ALA A 194 14.57 28.15 1.46
C ALA A 194 16.03 27.68 1.64
N GLU A 195 16.29 26.78 2.58
CA GLU A 195 17.61 26.20 2.89
C GLU A 195 17.69 24.70 2.57
N MET A 196 18.91 24.15 2.49
CA MET A 196 19.24 22.79 2.03
C MET A 196 18.74 22.50 0.60
N ARG A 197 19.24 23.24 -0.39
CA ARG A 197 18.90 22.99 -1.80
C ARG A 197 19.95 22.07 -2.43
N PRO A 198 19.56 21.00 -3.14
CA PRO A 198 20.48 20.31 -4.03
C PRO A 198 20.78 21.21 -5.22
N SER A 199 22.05 21.43 -5.53
CA SER A 199 22.50 22.14 -6.75
C SER A 199 22.49 21.25 -8.01
N ARG A 200 22.05 19.99 -7.86
CA ARG A 200 22.03 18.91 -8.85
C ARG A 200 20.62 18.32 -8.95
N ASP A 201 20.42 17.37 -9.87
CA ASP A 201 19.20 16.58 -9.91
C ASP A 201 18.93 15.90 -8.55
N PRO A 202 17.70 16.04 -8.01
CA PRO A 202 17.38 15.62 -6.65
C PRO A 202 17.34 14.09 -6.49
N THR A 203 17.90 13.63 -5.38
CA THR A 203 18.07 12.24 -4.93
C THR A 203 17.23 11.96 -3.68
N GLU A 204 17.13 10.70 -3.24
CA GLU A 204 16.26 10.31 -2.09
C GLU A 204 16.63 10.97 -0.76
N GLU A 205 17.89 11.37 -0.61
CA GLU A 205 18.42 12.03 0.59
C GLU A 205 18.15 13.53 0.57
N ASP A 206 17.78 14.08 -0.58
CA ASP A 206 17.60 15.50 -0.77
C ASP A 206 16.30 15.99 -0.11
N MET A 207 16.46 17.04 0.67
CA MET A 207 15.42 17.68 1.44
C MET A 207 15.64 19.18 1.46
N PHE A 208 14.58 19.97 1.35
CA PHE A 208 14.65 21.42 1.58
C PHE A 208 13.63 21.82 2.64
N TYR A 209 13.83 22.96 3.30
CA TYR A 209 12.85 23.52 4.23
C TYR A 209 12.73 25.03 4.09
N LEU A 210 11.61 25.57 4.58
CA LEU A 210 11.35 27.01 4.63
C LEU A 210 11.58 27.52 6.05
N LEU A 211 12.43 28.54 6.17
CA LEU A 211 12.62 29.27 7.43
C LEU A 211 11.44 30.23 7.69
N PRO A 212 10.93 30.33 8.91
CA PRO A 212 9.84 31.20 9.28
C PRO A 212 10.33 32.64 9.41
N GLU A 213 9.48 33.61 9.04
CA GLU A 213 9.88 35.02 9.04
C GLU A 213 10.12 35.59 10.45
N LYS A 214 9.50 35.06 11.52
CA LYS A 214 9.77 35.44 12.93
C LYS A 214 9.41 34.34 13.97
N GLY A 215 10.34 34.05 14.90
CA GLY A 215 10.02 33.74 16.31
C GLY A 215 9.62 32.31 16.73
N GLY A 216 9.94 31.26 15.96
CA GLY A 216 9.79 29.85 16.40
C GLY A 216 11.12 29.23 16.86
N SER A 217 11.08 28.23 17.75
CA SER A 217 12.28 27.43 18.08
C SER A 217 12.73 26.68 16.82
N ALA A 218 14.04 26.73 16.51
CA ALA A 218 14.59 26.22 15.25
C ALA A 218 14.22 24.74 15.00
N GLU A 219 14.19 23.92 16.05
CA GLU A 219 13.97 22.47 15.97
C GLU A 219 12.52 22.06 15.66
N GLN A 220 11.51 22.76 16.18
CA GLN A 220 10.10 22.47 15.89
C GLN A 220 9.68 22.91 14.48
N VAL A 221 10.25 24.03 14.04
CA VAL A 221 9.99 24.62 12.73
C VAL A 221 10.57 23.75 11.60
N LEU A 222 11.78 23.21 11.79
CA LEU A 222 12.48 22.42 10.77
C LEU A 222 11.70 21.16 10.37
N GLU A 223 11.04 20.48 11.30
CA GLU A 223 10.33 19.22 11.01
C GLU A 223 8.98 19.44 10.31
N GLU A 224 8.31 20.57 10.58
CA GLU A 224 7.00 20.91 10.00
C GLU A 224 7.09 21.56 8.62
N SER A 225 8.28 22.02 8.20
CA SER A 225 8.52 22.63 6.88
C SER A 225 9.51 21.83 6.02
N THR A 226 9.85 20.60 6.39
CA THR A 226 10.74 19.73 5.59
C THR A 226 10.01 19.10 4.41
N TYR A 227 10.49 19.40 3.20
CA TYR A 227 10.10 18.78 1.94
C TYR A 227 11.11 17.72 1.54
N ARG A 228 10.67 16.58 1.00
CA ARG A 228 11.55 15.47 0.58
C ARG A 228 11.28 15.05 -0.84
N TRP A 229 12.32 14.83 -1.63
CA TRP A 229 12.13 14.34 -3.01
C TRP A 229 11.50 12.94 -3.03
N CYS A 230 10.66 12.66 -4.03
CA CYS A 230 10.15 11.32 -4.35
C CYS A 230 10.64 10.92 -5.74
N ARG A 231 11.46 9.87 -5.83
CA ARG A 231 11.95 9.36 -7.12
C ARG A 231 10.84 8.78 -7.98
N SER A 232 9.97 7.94 -7.41
CA SER A 232 8.91 7.28 -8.16
C SER A 232 7.88 8.26 -8.74
N CYS A 233 7.53 9.32 -8.00
CA CYS A 233 6.52 10.30 -8.44
C CYS A 233 7.12 11.58 -9.04
N LYS A 234 8.45 11.75 -8.98
CA LYS A 234 9.22 12.87 -9.55
C LYS A 234 8.73 14.26 -9.11
N PHE A 235 8.47 14.42 -7.81
CA PHE A 235 8.15 15.73 -7.22
C PHE A 235 8.60 15.82 -5.75
N TRP A 236 8.67 17.05 -5.25
CA TRP A 236 8.92 17.35 -3.83
C TRP A 236 7.69 17.04 -2.98
N ARG A 237 7.83 16.14 -2.01
CA ARG A 237 6.74 15.78 -1.09
C ARG A 237 6.63 16.81 0.02
N PRO A 238 5.46 17.42 0.22
CA PRO A 238 5.16 18.21 1.40
C PRO A 238 5.27 17.42 2.71
N PRO A 239 5.41 18.12 3.84
CA PRO A 239 5.26 17.54 5.17
C PRO A 239 3.94 16.77 5.29
N GLY A 240 4.01 15.52 5.75
CA GLY A 240 2.84 14.64 5.91
C GLY A 240 2.42 13.86 4.64
N VAL A 241 3.09 14.07 3.50
CA VAL A 241 2.95 13.21 2.32
C VAL A 241 3.91 12.04 2.40
N SER A 242 3.43 10.84 2.08
CA SER A 242 4.26 9.63 2.02
C SER A 242 4.04 8.85 0.73
N HIS A 243 5.12 8.27 0.21
CA HIS A 243 5.06 7.33 -0.92
C HIS A 243 4.67 5.94 -0.42
N CYS A 244 3.79 5.26 -1.16
CA CYS A 244 3.49 3.85 -0.97
C CYS A 244 4.12 3.04 -2.10
N SER A 245 4.97 2.08 -1.75
CA SER A 245 5.56 1.16 -2.73
C SER A 245 4.53 0.24 -3.39
N ASP A 246 3.50 -0.20 -2.65
CA ASP A 246 2.47 -1.10 -3.18
C ASP A 246 1.52 -0.40 -4.16
N CYS A 247 1.10 0.84 -3.81
CA CYS A 247 0.21 1.67 -4.61
C CYS A 247 0.98 2.50 -5.67
N ARG A 248 2.32 2.54 -5.61
CA ARG A 248 3.24 3.35 -6.46
C ARG A 248 2.88 4.83 -6.60
N ARG A 249 2.22 5.39 -5.59
CA ARG A 249 1.80 6.80 -5.56
C ARG A 249 2.04 7.40 -4.18
N CYS A 250 2.15 8.72 -4.14
CA CYS A 250 2.20 9.49 -2.92
C CYS A 250 0.79 9.84 -2.43
N PHE A 251 0.57 9.78 -1.13
CA PHE A 251 -0.72 10.10 -0.50
C PHE A 251 -0.56 11.15 0.59
N TRP A 252 -1.53 12.05 0.66
CA TRP A 252 -1.71 12.99 1.76
C TRP A 252 -2.06 12.23 3.04
N ARG A 253 -1.29 12.46 4.12
CA ARG A 253 -1.54 11.85 5.44
C ARG A 253 -1.73 10.33 5.35
N MET A 254 -0.80 9.66 4.68
CA MET A 254 -0.83 8.21 4.54
C MET A 254 -0.60 7.52 5.88
N ASP A 255 -1.48 6.59 6.23
CA ASP A 255 -1.30 5.73 7.38
C ASP A 255 -0.50 4.48 6.98
N HIS A 256 -1.12 3.60 6.20
CA HIS A 256 -0.51 2.36 5.72
C HIS A 256 -1.19 1.87 4.44
N HIS A 257 -0.58 0.90 3.76
CA HIS A 257 -1.24 0.11 2.73
C HIS A 257 -1.96 -1.06 3.39
N CYS A 258 -3.28 -1.17 3.20
CA CYS A 258 -4.08 -2.21 3.80
C CYS A 258 -4.48 -3.24 2.74
N TRP A 259 -3.78 -4.36 2.74
CA TRP A 259 -4.08 -5.51 1.89
C TRP A 259 -5.49 -6.07 2.13
N ALA A 260 -6.00 -6.00 3.36
CA ALA A 260 -7.33 -6.50 3.71
C ALA A 260 -8.45 -5.69 3.03
N ILE A 261 -8.29 -4.38 2.84
CA ILE A 261 -9.23 -3.57 2.07
C ILE A 261 -8.82 -3.43 0.59
N GLY A 262 -7.65 -3.91 0.18
CA GLY A 262 -7.12 -3.72 -1.17
C GLY A 262 -6.82 -2.25 -1.53
N ASN A 263 -6.54 -1.40 -0.53
CA ASN A 263 -6.33 0.02 -0.72
C ASN A 263 -5.39 0.63 0.35
N CYS A 264 -4.75 1.75 -0.01
CA CYS A 264 -4.06 2.62 0.92
C CYS A 264 -5.08 3.30 1.86
N VAL A 265 -4.79 3.37 3.16
CA VAL A 265 -5.57 4.14 4.16
C VAL A 265 -4.88 5.47 4.37
N ALA A 266 -5.53 6.56 3.99
CA ALA A 266 -4.98 7.92 4.06
C ALA A 266 -6.07 8.97 4.29
N ARG A 267 -5.74 10.26 4.15
CA ARG A 267 -6.57 11.40 4.58
C ARG A 267 -8.07 11.29 4.27
N ARG A 268 -8.45 10.89 3.05
CA ARG A 268 -9.84 10.98 2.58
C ARG A 268 -10.69 9.74 2.88
N ASN A 269 -10.05 8.59 3.12
CA ASN A 269 -10.76 7.33 3.40
C ASN A 269 -10.57 6.78 4.82
N HIS A 270 -9.67 7.35 5.63
CA HIS A 270 -9.39 6.85 6.99
C HIS A 270 -10.66 6.79 7.86
N ARG A 271 -11.55 7.79 7.78
CA ARG A 271 -12.83 7.76 8.54
C ARG A 271 -13.70 6.55 8.23
N PHE A 272 -13.73 6.09 6.98
CA PHE A 272 -14.51 4.92 6.56
C PHE A 272 -13.84 3.62 6.96
N PHE A 273 -12.50 3.58 6.90
CA PHE A 273 -11.72 2.47 7.47
C PHE A 273 -11.96 2.34 8.98
N THR A 274 -11.90 3.44 9.74
CA THR A 274 -12.18 3.46 11.18
C THR A 274 -13.61 3.04 11.48
N LEU A 275 -14.60 3.56 10.73
CA LEU A 275 -16.00 3.14 10.84
C LEU A 275 -16.16 1.64 10.63
N MET A 276 -15.53 1.08 9.58
CA MET A 276 -15.57 -0.35 9.27
C MET A 276 -15.07 -1.19 10.45
N VAL A 277 -13.86 -0.91 10.96
CA VAL A 277 -13.27 -1.72 12.03
C VAL A 277 -14.00 -1.57 13.36
N VAL A 278 -14.49 -0.37 13.69
CA VAL A 278 -15.27 -0.13 14.92
C VAL A 278 -16.63 -0.83 14.84
N CYS A 279 -17.36 -0.69 13.74
CA CYS A 279 -18.65 -1.36 13.56
C CYS A 279 -18.51 -2.89 13.55
N GLY A 280 -17.49 -3.42 12.86
CA GLY A 280 -17.20 -4.86 12.85
C GLY A 280 -16.87 -5.40 14.24
N ALA A 281 -15.98 -4.74 14.98
CA ALA A 281 -15.62 -5.12 16.35
C ALA A 281 -16.84 -5.08 17.29
N THR A 282 -17.65 -4.03 17.18
CA THR A 282 -18.84 -3.84 18.03
C THR A 282 -19.90 -4.88 17.72
N ALA A 283 -20.21 -5.14 16.44
CA ALA A 283 -21.17 -6.16 16.03
C ALA A 283 -20.77 -7.55 16.54
N TRP A 284 -19.51 -7.92 16.37
CA TRP A 284 -19.00 -9.22 16.80
C TRP A 284 -18.95 -9.34 18.33
N SER A 285 -18.61 -8.26 19.04
CA SER A 285 -18.66 -8.23 20.52
C SER A 285 -20.08 -8.43 21.04
N ILE A 286 -21.07 -7.74 20.48
CA ILE A 286 -22.47 -7.90 20.88
C ILE A 286 -22.94 -9.34 20.60
N SER A 287 -22.63 -9.88 19.42
CA SER A 287 -22.96 -11.27 19.06
C SER A 287 -22.35 -12.29 20.02
N LEU A 288 -21.09 -12.11 20.43
CA LEU A 288 -20.43 -12.96 21.43
C LEU A 288 -21.14 -12.86 22.78
N ILE A 289 -21.41 -11.65 23.27
CA ILE A 289 -22.09 -11.43 24.55
C ILE A 289 -23.47 -12.08 24.54
N SER A 290 -24.26 -11.92 23.47
CA SER A 290 -25.57 -12.57 23.36
C SER A 290 -25.48 -14.09 23.37
N THR A 291 -24.47 -14.66 22.70
CA THR A 291 -24.25 -16.11 22.70
C THR A 291 -23.88 -16.62 24.10
N ILE A 292 -23.02 -15.89 24.83
CA ILE A 292 -22.64 -16.22 26.21
C ILE A 292 -23.85 -16.18 27.13
N MET A 293 -24.70 -15.17 27.01
CA MET A 293 -25.92 -15.06 27.82
C MET A 293 -26.86 -16.26 27.59
N GLY A 294 -27.05 -16.69 26.34
CA GLY A 294 -27.82 -17.90 26.02
C GLY A 294 -27.25 -19.16 26.67
N VAL A 295 -25.93 -19.35 26.63
CA VAL A 295 -25.27 -20.47 27.33
C VAL A 295 -25.49 -20.41 28.85
N ILE A 296 -25.34 -19.24 29.47
CA ILE A 296 -25.53 -19.08 30.92
C ILE A 296 -26.97 -19.40 31.33
N GLU A 297 -27.96 -18.97 30.54
CA GLU A 297 -29.37 -19.25 30.82
C GLU A 297 -29.73 -20.73 30.67
N GLU A 298 -29.08 -21.46 29.74
CA GLU A 298 -29.32 -22.89 29.52
C GLU A 298 -28.60 -23.80 30.54
N THR A 299 -27.51 -23.32 31.16
CA THR A 299 -26.61 -24.14 31.99
C THR A 299 -27.02 -24.48 33.44
N PRO A 300 -28.09 -23.98 34.10
CA PRO A 300 -28.44 -24.49 35.41
C PRO A 300 -29.08 -25.90 35.30
N GLY A 301 -28.25 -26.94 35.24
CA GLY A 301 -28.62 -28.32 35.58
C GLY A 301 -28.67 -29.35 34.44
N ARG A 302 -28.17 -29.05 33.22
CA ARG A 302 -28.29 -29.97 32.07
C ARG A 302 -26.96 -30.23 31.35
N LEU A 303 -25.96 -30.74 32.08
CA LEU A 303 -24.69 -31.24 31.50
C LEU A 303 -24.87 -32.56 30.71
N ASP A 304 -26.05 -33.20 30.81
CA ASP A 304 -26.27 -34.56 30.32
C ASP A 304 -26.71 -34.63 28.84
N ALA A 305 -26.92 -33.48 28.19
CA ALA A 305 -27.26 -33.43 26.76
C ALA A 305 -26.45 -32.33 26.07
N LEU A 306 -25.18 -32.64 25.78
CA LEU A 306 -24.32 -31.80 24.94
C LEU A 306 -24.89 -31.80 23.51
N GLY A 307 -25.82 -30.89 23.23
CA GLY A 307 -26.38 -30.72 21.89
C GLY A 307 -25.33 -30.16 20.93
N TRP A 308 -25.53 -30.39 19.62
CA TRP A 308 -24.67 -29.83 18.58
C TRP A 308 -24.59 -28.29 18.64
N ASN A 309 -25.65 -27.62 19.08
CA ASN A 309 -25.68 -26.15 19.24
C ASN A 309 -24.74 -25.66 20.34
N THR A 310 -24.62 -26.39 21.45
CA THR A 310 -23.66 -26.09 22.52
C THR A 310 -22.22 -26.22 22.00
N VAL A 311 -21.93 -27.25 21.21
CA VAL A 311 -20.60 -27.43 20.60
C VAL A 311 -20.28 -26.27 19.65
N ILE A 312 -21.22 -25.90 18.78
CA ILE A 312 -21.07 -24.77 17.86
C ILE A 312 -20.87 -23.45 18.63
N ALA A 313 -21.63 -23.22 19.70
CA ALA A 313 -21.49 -22.03 20.55
C ALA A 313 -20.11 -21.97 21.23
N VAL A 314 -19.57 -23.09 21.70
CA VAL A 314 -18.21 -23.15 22.27
C VAL A 314 -17.15 -22.86 21.21
N VAL A 315 -17.28 -23.44 20.00
CA VAL A 315 -16.37 -23.15 18.88
C VAL A 315 -16.43 -21.67 18.49
N TYR A 316 -17.65 -21.12 18.39
CA TYR A 316 -17.85 -19.71 18.09
C TYR A 316 -17.27 -18.80 19.18
N PHE A 317 -17.40 -19.17 20.45
CA PHE A 317 -16.80 -18.45 21.57
C PHE A 317 -15.27 -18.39 21.45
N VAL A 318 -14.60 -19.53 21.23
CA VAL A 318 -13.13 -19.59 21.08
C VAL A 318 -12.68 -18.76 19.88
N TRP A 319 -13.35 -18.90 18.74
CA TRP A 319 -13.08 -18.09 17.53
C TRP A 319 -13.24 -16.59 17.79
N SER A 320 -14.31 -16.21 18.50
CA SER A 320 -14.60 -14.81 18.82
C SER A 320 -13.59 -14.22 19.80
N LEU A 321 -13.12 -14.98 20.80
CA LEU A 321 -12.07 -14.52 21.70
C LEU A 321 -10.78 -14.21 20.96
N LEU A 322 -10.35 -15.10 20.07
CA LEU A 322 -9.14 -14.90 19.26
C LEU A 322 -9.30 -13.68 18.35
N GLY A 323 -10.41 -13.58 17.60
CA GLY A 323 -10.67 -12.46 16.71
C GLY A 323 -10.76 -11.11 17.43
N LEU A 324 -11.53 -11.04 18.52
CA LEU A 324 -11.75 -9.80 19.27
C LEU A 324 -10.51 -9.37 20.06
N SER A 325 -9.63 -10.30 20.47
CA SER A 325 -8.38 -9.97 21.16
C SER A 325 -7.46 -9.05 20.34
N PHE A 326 -7.52 -9.17 19.00
CA PHE A 326 -6.83 -8.29 18.08
C PHE A 326 -7.72 -7.13 17.63
N LEU A 327 -8.97 -7.41 17.25
CA LEU A 327 -9.82 -6.45 16.57
C LEU A 327 -10.25 -5.29 17.50
N VAL A 328 -10.50 -5.54 18.78
CA VAL A 328 -10.92 -4.48 19.71
C VAL A 328 -9.77 -3.47 19.97
N PRO A 329 -8.55 -3.88 20.36
CA PRO A 329 -7.43 -2.94 20.48
C PRO A 329 -7.11 -2.21 19.17
N PHE A 330 -7.19 -2.91 18.04
CA PHE A 330 -6.95 -2.30 16.72
C PHE A 330 -7.98 -1.21 16.40
N SER A 331 -9.26 -1.46 16.65
CA SER A 331 -10.33 -0.48 16.49
C SER A 331 -10.18 0.72 17.43
N LEU A 332 -9.80 0.49 18.69
CA LEU A 332 -9.53 1.56 19.65
C LEU A 332 -8.34 2.42 19.21
N PHE A 333 -7.27 1.80 18.70
CA PHE A 333 -6.12 2.50 18.16
C PHE A 333 -6.55 3.41 17.00
N HIS A 334 -7.24 2.89 15.99
CA HIS A 334 -7.66 3.68 14.83
C HIS A 334 -8.69 4.76 15.17
N LEU A 335 -9.56 4.52 16.15
CA LEU A 335 -10.45 5.55 16.68
C LEU A 335 -9.66 6.68 17.34
N SER A 336 -8.66 6.33 18.16
CA SER A 336 -7.79 7.32 18.81
C SER A 336 -6.94 8.08 17.78
N ALA A 337 -6.45 7.40 16.74
CA ALA A 337 -5.67 7.98 15.66
C ALA A 337 -6.49 9.01 14.88
N LEU A 338 -7.78 8.74 14.67
CA LEU A 338 -8.70 9.68 14.05
C LEU A 338 -8.95 10.90 14.96
N ILE A 339 -9.29 10.67 16.24
CA ILE A 339 -9.61 11.74 17.22
C ILE A 339 -8.42 12.66 17.46
N PHE A 340 -7.21 12.10 17.58
CA PHE A 340 -6.00 12.87 17.87
C PHE A 340 -5.22 13.26 16.62
N ASN A 341 -5.76 12.99 15.42
CA ASN A 341 -5.11 13.29 14.15
C ASN A 341 -3.67 12.71 14.07
N VAL A 342 -3.48 11.46 14.51
CA VAL A 342 -2.20 10.72 14.48
C VAL A 342 -2.27 9.59 13.43
N THR A 343 -1.13 9.12 12.95
CA THR A 343 -1.01 7.95 12.07
C THR A 343 -0.16 6.88 12.76
N SER A 344 -0.36 5.61 12.38
CA SER A 344 0.44 4.45 12.77
C SER A 344 1.94 4.70 12.58
N LYS A 345 2.31 5.39 11.49
CA LYS A 345 3.70 5.81 11.23
C LYS A 345 4.24 6.76 12.29
N ASN A 346 3.41 7.69 12.75
CA ASN A 346 3.82 8.68 13.75
C ASN A 346 3.96 8.05 15.15
N THR A 347 3.16 7.03 15.48
CA THR A 347 3.21 6.34 16.78
C THR A 347 4.27 5.25 16.87
N CYS A 348 4.53 4.52 15.79
CA CYS A 348 5.52 3.42 15.78
C CYS A 348 6.94 3.84 15.38
N GLY A 349 7.15 5.10 14.95
CA GLY A 349 8.49 5.65 14.71
C GLY A 349 9.17 6.13 16.00
N HIS A 350 10.51 6.28 15.98
CA HIS A 350 11.35 6.75 17.10
C HIS A 350 11.00 8.17 17.67
N ARG A 351 9.93 8.81 17.22
CA ARG A 351 9.55 10.21 17.52
C ARG A 351 8.28 10.37 18.36
N ALA A 352 8.00 9.40 19.24
CA ALA A 352 6.83 9.41 20.13
C ALA A 352 6.76 10.59 21.12
N GLN A 353 7.87 11.27 21.41
CA GLN A 353 7.94 12.31 22.45
C GLN A 353 7.39 13.70 22.04
N SER A 354 7.18 13.99 20.75
CA SER A 354 6.68 15.32 20.32
C SER A 354 5.15 15.41 20.18
N LEU A 355 4.43 14.31 20.43
CA LEU A 355 3.01 14.15 20.06
C LEU A 355 2.02 14.93 20.94
N PHE A 356 2.35 15.21 22.20
CA PHE A 356 1.43 15.94 23.10
C PHE A 356 1.39 17.46 22.85
N GLN A 357 2.42 18.02 22.19
CA GLN A 357 2.49 19.45 21.86
C GLN A 357 1.77 19.82 20.55
N ARG A 358 1.38 18.85 19.71
CA ARG A 358 0.75 19.06 18.39
C ARG A 358 -0.77 19.30 18.45
N ARG A 359 -1.30 19.74 19.59
CA ARG A 359 -2.74 19.64 19.90
C ARG A 359 -3.63 20.75 19.31
N LEU A 360 -3.09 21.76 18.62
CA LEU A 360 -3.88 22.98 18.31
C LEU A 360 -3.69 23.62 16.93
N GLN A 361 -3.05 23.00 15.94
CA GLN A 361 -2.73 23.73 14.71
C GLN A 361 -3.62 23.58 13.48
N ARG A 362 -4.49 22.59 13.31
CA ARG A 362 -5.25 22.48 12.04
C ARG A 362 -6.68 21.98 12.18
N ALA A 363 -7.58 22.87 12.63
CA ALA A 363 -9.03 22.65 12.51
C ALA A 363 -9.44 22.29 11.07
N ARG A 364 -8.82 22.91 10.06
CA ARG A 364 -9.04 22.57 8.64
C ARG A 364 -8.57 21.16 8.25
N GLU A 365 -7.49 20.65 8.83
CA GLU A 365 -7.08 19.27 8.54
C GLU A 365 -8.02 18.25 9.14
N TYR A 366 -8.46 18.51 10.37
CA TYR A 366 -9.46 17.69 11.03
C TYR A 366 -10.80 17.75 10.31
N GLU A 367 -11.18 18.93 9.81
CA GLU A 367 -12.35 19.13 8.95
C GLU A 367 -12.22 18.36 7.64
N GLU A 368 -11.09 18.41 6.94
CA GLU A 368 -10.90 17.61 5.72
C GLU A 368 -10.84 16.10 6.01
N LEU A 369 -10.30 15.68 7.16
CA LEU A 369 -10.27 14.28 7.59
C LEU A 369 -11.68 13.74 7.91
N CYS A 370 -12.52 14.57 8.55
CA CYS A 370 -13.85 14.17 8.99
C CYS A 370 -14.95 14.46 7.97
N CYS A 371 -14.80 15.53 7.19
CA CYS A 371 -15.81 16.14 6.33
C CYS A 371 -15.33 16.41 4.89
N GLY A 372 -14.12 15.97 4.51
CA GLY A 372 -13.59 16.16 3.17
C GLY A 372 -14.49 15.55 2.07
N PRO A 373 -14.34 16.04 0.81
CA PRO A 373 -15.17 15.59 -0.30
C PRO A 373 -14.99 14.09 -0.59
N LEU A 374 -16.05 13.47 -1.11
CA LEU A 374 -16.02 12.08 -1.56
C LEU A 374 -15.54 12.05 -3.01
N GLU A 375 -14.25 11.84 -3.19
CA GLU A 375 -13.67 11.59 -4.49
C GLU A 375 -13.50 10.08 -4.67
N PHE A 376 -14.25 9.53 -5.62
CA PHE A 376 -14.02 8.15 -6.04
C PHE A 376 -12.72 8.10 -6.81
N ARG A 377 -11.96 7.04 -6.57
CA ARG A 377 -10.78 6.79 -7.38
C ARG A 377 -11.24 6.70 -8.84
N GLN A 378 -10.68 7.55 -9.69
CA GLN A 378 -10.87 7.38 -11.12
C GLN A 378 -10.33 5.98 -11.43
N CYS A 379 -11.15 5.10 -12.03
CA CYS A 379 -10.59 3.94 -12.70
C CYS A 379 -9.57 4.53 -13.66
N ASP A 380 -8.28 4.35 -13.35
CA ASP A 380 -7.21 4.83 -14.20
C ASP A 380 -7.54 4.39 -15.63
N ALA A 381 -7.26 5.28 -16.58
CA ALA A 381 -7.49 5.08 -17.99
C ALA A 381 -6.82 3.80 -18.56
N GLU A 382 -6.11 3.03 -17.75
CA GLU A 382 -5.63 1.66 -18.00
C GLU A 382 -6.74 0.65 -18.38
N MET A 383 -8.01 0.89 -18.04
CA MET A 383 -9.13 0.07 -18.57
C MET A 383 -9.74 0.60 -19.87
N ARG A 384 -9.44 1.84 -20.29
CA ARG A 384 -9.98 2.41 -21.55
C ARG A 384 -9.07 2.14 -22.75
N GLU A 385 -7.76 2.02 -22.57
CA GLU A 385 -6.88 1.67 -23.70
C GLU A 385 -7.05 0.20 -24.14
N VAL A 386 -7.34 -0.72 -23.21
CA VAL A 386 -7.64 -2.12 -23.54
C VAL A 386 -8.98 -2.28 -24.29
N GLN A 387 -9.92 -1.33 -24.17
CA GLN A 387 -11.19 -1.35 -24.92
C GLN A 387 -11.15 -0.55 -26.23
N LEU A 388 -10.24 0.43 -26.37
CA LEU A 388 -10.18 1.27 -27.56
C LEU A 388 -9.39 0.62 -28.71
N GLU A 389 -8.44 -0.28 -28.46
CA GLU A 389 -7.76 -1.02 -29.55
C GLU A 389 -8.63 -2.13 -30.17
N VAL A 390 -9.66 -2.63 -29.46
CA VAL A 390 -10.59 -3.64 -30.01
C VAL A 390 -11.63 -3.00 -30.94
N ALA A 391 -11.81 -1.68 -30.91
CA ALA A 391 -12.83 -0.99 -31.69
C ALA A 391 -12.37 -0.47 -33.07
N TRP A 392 -11.08 -0.59 -33.42
CA TRP A 392 -10.52 -0.11 -34.70
C TRP A 392 -9.99 -1.25 -35.60
N ALA A 393 -10.22 -2.51 -35.21
CA ALA A 393 -9.88 -3.71 -35.98
C ALA A 393 -11.14 -4.48 -36.46
N ALA A 394 -12.22 -3.76 -36.78
CA ALA A 394 -13.41 -4.30 -37.44
C ALA A 394 -13.59 -3.67 -38.82
#